data_AF-A0A0R1HZ22-F1
#
_entry.id   AF-A0A0R1HZ22-F1
#
_cell.length_a   1.000
_cell.length_b   1.000
_cell.length_c   1.000
_cell.angle_alpha   90.00
_cell.angle_beta   90.00
_cell.angle_gamma   90.00
#
_symmetry.space_group_name_H-M   'P 1'
#
loop_
_entity.id
_entity.type
_entity.pdbx_description
1 polymer ?
#
loop_
_entity_poly.entity_id
_entity_poly.type
_entity_poly.pdbx_seq_one_letter_code
_entity_poly.pdbx_strand_id
1 'polypeptide(L)'
;MADLKLNVYKKDDLTKPIATGSDLEGTAITGLSSGDVVADGDYKASHVDPDGKLDESDKVDVPGFTVIKSKAVAPTKLTVTPTADGAVIKPS
;
A
#
# COMPACT_ATOMS: atom_id res chain seq x y z
N MET A 1 15.43 -18.00 -19.46
CA MET A 1 15.84 -17.39 -18.17
C MET A 1 14.90 -17.96 -17.12
N ALA A 2 15.37 -18.29 -15.92
CA ALA A 2 14.48 -18.74 -14.85
C ALA A 2 13.52 -17.59 -14.51
N ASP A 3 12.23 -17.91 -14.38
CA ASP A 3 11.21 -16.94 -13.96
C ASP A 3 11.30 -16.81 -12.44
N LEU A 4 12.17 -15.91 -11.98
CA LEU A 4 12.37 -15.66 -10.56
C LEU A 4 11.21 -14.85 -9.99
N LYS A 5 10.92 -15.12 -8.71
CA LYS A 5 9.95 -14.36 -7.93
C LYS A 5 10.66 -13.48 -6.92
N LEU A 6 10.04 -12.34 -6.65
CA LEU A 6 10.44 -11.42 -5.61
C LEU A 6 9.66 -11.73 -4.32
N ASN A 7 10.38 -11.96 -3.22
CA ASN A 7 9.81 -12.00 -1.88
C ASN A 7 10.19 -10.74 -1.12
N VAL A 8 9.26 -10.22 -0.32
CA VAL A 8 9.49 -9.10 0.59
C VAL A 8 9.14 -9.52 2.02
N TYR A 9 10.00 -9.15 2.97
CA TYR A 9 9.95 -9.52 4.38
C TYR A 9 9.93 -8.28 5.25
N LYS A 10 9.29 -8.37 6.42
CA LYS A 10 9.44 -7.39 7.51
C LYS A 10 10.79 -7.59 8.18
N LYS A 11 11.48 -6.53 8.59
CA LYS A 11 12.77 -6.66 9.32
C LYS A 11 12.66 -7.53 10.58
N ASP A 12 11.49 -7.54 11.22
CA ASP A 12 11.24 -8.24 12.47
C ASP A 12 11.04 -9.76 12.25
N ASP A 13 10.74 -10.19 11.02
CA ASP A 13 10.56 -11.60 10.65
C ASP A 13 11.01 -11.86 9.20
N LEU A 14 12.24 -12.38 9.08
CA LEU A 14 12.85 -12.75 7.80
C LEU A 14 12.52 -14.18 7.37
N THR A 15 11.70 -14.91 8.12
CA THR A 15 11.36 -16.30 7.78
C THR A 15 10.09 -16.41 6.95
N LYS A 16 9.25 -15.37 6.96
CA LYS A 16 7.95 -15.37 6.29
C LYS A 16 7.80 -14.14 5.38
N PRO A 17 7.62 -14.32 4.06
CA PRO A 17 7.36 -13.20 3.18
C PRO A 17 5.97 -12.61 3.49
N ILE A 18 5.90 -11.28 3.49
CA ILE A 18 4.65 -10.52 3.66
C ILE A 18 4.04 -10.12 2.31
N ALA A 19 4.84 -10.16 1.25
CA ALA A 19 4.43 -9.90 -0.12
C ALA A 19 5.31 -10.70 -1.06
N THR A 20 4.71 -11.19 -2.14
CA THR A 20 5.38 -11.97 -3.18
C THR A 20 4.96 -11.42 -4.54
N GLY A 21 5.86 -11.39 -5.51
CA GLY A 21 5.59 -10.90 -6.85
C GLY A 21 6.54 -11.45 -7.88
N SER A 22 6.45 -10.93 -9.10
CA SER A 22 7.43 -11.25 -10.14
C SER A 22 8.61 -10.28 -10.07
N ASP A 23 9.75 -10.71 -10.56
CA ASP A 23 10.93 -9.84 -10.69
C ASP A 23 10.71 -8.65 -11.63
N LEU A 24 9.82 -8.80 -12.62
CA LEU A 24 9.52 -7.77 -13.62
C LEU A 24 8.52 -6.72 -13.12
N GLU A 25 7.47 -7.14 -12.41
CA GLU A 25 6.40 -6.25 -11.96
C GLU A 25 6.53 -5.83 -10.50
N GLY A 26 7.39 -6.52 -9.73
CA GLY A 26 7.55 -6.32 -8.30
C GLY A 26 6.35 -6.85 -7.51
N THR A 27 6.17 -6.30 -6.31
CA THR A 27 5.05 -6.65 -5.42
C THR A 27 4.60 -5.44 -4.60
N ALA A 28 3.38 -5.50 -4.05
CA ALA A 28 2.80 -4.45 -3.24
C ALA A 28 2.82 -4.81 -1.75
N ILE A 29 3.37 -3.91 -0.93
CA ILE A 29 3.25 -3.99 0.53
C ILE A 29 1.89 -3.37 0.90
N THR A 30 1.00 -4.17 1.49
CA THR A 30 -0.34 -3.74 1.89
C THR A 30 -0.43 -3.40 3.38
N GLY A 31 -1.50 -2.72 3.79
CA GLY A 31 -1.75 -2.38 5.20
C GLY A 31 -0.99 -1.16 5.73
N LEU A 32 -0.27 -0.44 4.85
CA LEU A 32 0.33 0.85 5.19
C LEU A 32 -0.70 1.99 5.07
N SER A 33 -0.65 2.92 6.02
CA SER A 33 -1.48 4.12 6.02
C SER A 33 -0.89 5.21 5.13
N SER A 34 -1.76 6.01 4.53
CA SER A 34 -1.34 7.18 3.76
C SER A 34 -0.50 8.15 4.61
N GLY A 35 0.69 8.49 4.12
CA GLY A 35 1.63 9.33 4.86
C GLY A 35 2.59 8.58 5.78
N ASP A 36 2.50 7.24 5.87
CA ASP A 36 3.51 6.45 6.57
C ASP A 36 4.89 6.63 5.93
N VAL A 37 5.91 6.76 6.77
CA VAL A 37 7.31 6.79 6.38
C VAL A 37 7.93 5.44 6.72
N VAL A 38 8.40 4.74 5.71
CA VAL A 38 9.13 3.48 5.81
C VAL A 38 10.61 3.80 5.71
N ALA A 39 11.41 3.44 6.71
CA ALA A 39 12.85 3.65 6.66
C ALA A 39 13.54 2.60 5.81
N ASP A 40 14.76 2.90 5.35
CA ASP A 40 15.62 1.91 4.70
C ASP A 40 15.76 0.66 5.57
N GLY A 41 15.55 -0.50 4.98
CA GLY A 41 15.68 -1.78 5.69
C GLY A 41 14.55 -2.12 6.66
N ASP A 42 13.47 -1.32 6.76
CA ASP A 42 12.23 -1.78 7.43
C ASP A 42 11.64 -3.01 6.72
N TYR A 43 11.93 -3.13 5.43
CA TYR A 43 11.69 -4.31 4.63
C TYR A 43 12.98 -4.81 3.99
N LYS A 44 13.05 -6.12 3.79
CA LYS A 44 14.10 -6.77 2.99
C LYS A 44 13.49 -7.55 1.85
N ALA A 45 14.21 -7.68 0.74
CA ALA A 45 13.77 -8.43 -0.42
C ALA A 45 14.80 -9.47 -0.87
N SER A 46 14.32 -10.52 -1.55
CA SER A 46 15.15 -11.57 -2.13
C SER A 46 14.49 -12.16 -3.37
N HIS A 47 15.28 -12.86 -4.16
CA HIS A 47 14.82 -13.63 -5.32
C HIS A 47 14.69 -15.10 -4.94
N VAL A 48 13.57 -15.71 -5.32
CA VAL A 48 13.30 -17.13 -5.12
C VAL A 48 13.02 -17.79 -6.45
N ASP A 49 13.63 -18.96 -6.67
CA ASP A 49 13.28 -19.83 -7.79
C ASP A 49 12.02 -20.62 -7.43
N PRO A 50 10.90 -20.42 -8.15
CA PRO A 50 9.64 -21.09 -7.82
C PRO A 50 9.69 -22.61 -8.03
N ASP A 51 10.63 -23.08 -8.84
CA ASP A 51 10.84 -24.51 -9.09
C ASP A 51 11.73 -25.19 -8.03
N GLY A 52 12.31 -24.43 -7.10
CA GLY A 52 13.20 -24.95 -6.04
C GLY A 52 14.51 -25.55 -6.57
N LYS A 53 14.94 -25.17 -7.78
CA LYS A 53 16.22 -25.60 -8.37
C LYS A 53 17.39 -24.77 -7.86
N LEU A 54 17.12 -23.56 -7.39
CA LEU A 54 18.09 -22.63 -6.81
C LEU A 54 17.65 -22.27 -5.39
N ASP A 55 18.63 -22.10 -4.50
CA ASP A 55 18.40 -21.51 -3.19
C ASP A 55 17.95 -20.04 -3.33
N GLU A 56 17.17 -19.58 -2.36
CA GLU A 56 16.80 -18.17 -2.24
C GLU A 56 18.05 -17.30 -2.09
N SER A 57 18.08 -16.15 -2.76
CA SER A 57 19.19 -15.21 -2.62
C SER A 57 19.28 -14.62 -1.21
N ASP A 58 20.44 -14.04 -0.89
CA ASP A 58 20.57 -13.18 0.28
C ASP A 58 19.49 -12.08 0.28
N LYS A 59 19.03 -11.75 1.49
CA LYS A 59 18.01 -10.72 1.71
C LYS A 59 18.67 -9.35 1.78
N VAL A 60 18.26 -8.44 0.90
CA VAL A 60 18.82 -7.09 0.78
C VAL A 60 17.81 -6.05 1.27
N ASP A 61 18.30 -4.97 1.85
CA ASP A 61 17.47 -3.87 2.32
C ASP A 61 16.70 -3.21 1.18
N VAL A 62 15.39 -3.04 1.38
CA VAL A 62 14.56 -2.22 0.51
C VAL A 62 14.79 -0.75 0.87
N PRO A 63 15.05 0.13 -0.11
CA PRO A 63 15.17 1.56 0.14
C PRO A 63 13.93 2.15 0.81
N GLY A 64 14.13 3.12 1.68
CA GLY A 64 13.05 3.81 2.37
C GLY A 64 12.12 4.54 1.41
N PHE A 65 10.84 4.64 1.78
CA PHE A 65 9.83 5.35 0.99
C PHE A 65 8.74 5.96 1.86
N THR A 66 8.06 6.98 1.32
CA THR A 66 6.86 7.55 1.94
C THR A 66 5.63 7.08 1.18
N VAL A 67 4.64 6.54 1.89
CA VAL A 67 3.36 6.15 1.32
C VAL A 67 2.62 7.40 0.90
N ILE A 68 2.44 7.55 -0.41
CA ILE A 68 1.83 8.74 -0.99
C ILE A 68 0.43 8.92 -0.42
N LYS A 69 0.07 10.16 -0.05
CA LYS A 69 -1.29 10.44 0.43
C LYS A 69 -2.29 10.18 -0.69
N SER A 70 -3.27 9.32 -0.43
CA SER A 70 -4.42 9.15 -1.32
C SER A 70 -5.09 10.50 -1.53
N LYS A 71 -5.39 10.83 -2.79
CA LYS A 71 -6.19 12.03 -3.10
C LYS A 71 -7.55 11.88 -2.42
N ALA A 72 -7.96 12.87 -1.64
CA ALA A 72 -9.28 12.88 -1.02
C ALA A 72 -10.37 12.76 -2.11
N VAL A 73 -11.40 11.96 -1.85
CA VAL A 73 -12.63 12.00 -2.65
C VAL A 73 -13.18 13.43 -2.61
N ALA A 74 -13.56 13.96 -3.77
CA ALA A 74 -14.19 15.28 -3.82
C ALA A 74 -15.47 15.26 -2.96
N PRO A 75 -15.77 16.31 -2.19
CA PRO A 75 -16.98 16.36 -1.38
C PRO A 75 -18.21 16.18 -2.29
N THR A 76 -19.11 15.30 -1.91
CA THR A 76 -20.39 15.14 -2.60
C THR A 76 -21.24 16.37 -2.31
N LYS A 77 -21.74 17.02 -3.38
CA LYS A 77 -22.65 18.15 -3.24
C LYS A 77 -23.96 17.65 -2.63
N LEU A 78 -24.25 18.08 -1.40
CA LEU A 78 -25.56 17.88 -0.78
C LEU A 78 -26.60 18.68 -1.57
N THR A 79 -27.56 18.00 -2.18
CA THR A 79 -28.81 18.62 -2.65
C THR A 79 -29.78 18.63 -1.50
N VAL A 80 -29.87 19.76 -0.79
CA VAL A 80 -31.00 20.05 0.07
C VAL A 80 -32.15 20.53 -0.81
N THR A 81 -33.21 19.74 -0.92
CA THR A 81 -34.49 20.25 -1.42
C THR A 81 -35.14 20.99 -0.26
N PRO A 82 -35.39 22.30 -0.34
CA PRO A 82 -36.13 22.98 0.70
C PRO A 82 -37.54 22.39 0.77
N THR A 83 -37.88 21.71 1.86
CA THR A 83 -39.28 21.43 2.19
C THR A 83 -39.89 22.75 2.60
N ALA A 84 -40.93 23.20 1.88
CA ALA A 84 -41.67 24.40 2.22
C ALA A 84 -42.53 24.16 3.47
N ASP A 85 -41.90 24.09 4.64
CA ASP A 85 -42.58 24.08 5.94
C ASP A 85 -43.03 25.51 6.28
N GLY A 86 -44.03 26.01 5.54
CA GLY A 86 -45.00 27.03 5.93
C GLY A 86 -44.59 28.23 6.82
N ALA A 87 -43.32 28.62 6.88
CA ALA A 87 -42.85 29.62 7.82
C ALA A 87 -43.42 31.00 7.45
N VAL A 88 -44.40 31.45 8.24
CA VAL A 88 -45.03 32.76 8.07
C VAL A 88 -44.13 33.83 8.70
N ILE A 89 -43.44 34.62 7.87
CA ILE A 89 -42.70 35.80 8.33
C ILE A 89 -43.68 36.97 8.60
N LYS A 90 -43.60 37.58 9.78
CA LYS A 90 -44.28 38.86 10.07
C LYS A 90 -43.22 39.97 10.18
N PRO A 91 -43.36 41.09 9.44
CA PRO A 91 -42.47 42.22 9.59
C PRO A 91 -42.68 42.90 10.95
N SER A 92 -41.59 43.38 11.54
CA SER A 92 -41.54 44.17 12.78
C SER A 92 -42.00 45.61 12.56
#